data_AF-A0A1E5WAF0-F1
#
_entry.id   AF-A0A1E5WAF0-F1
#
_cell.length_a   1.000
_cell.length_b   1.000
_cell.length_c   1.000
_cell.angle_alpha   90.00
_cell.angle_beta   90.00
_cell.angle_gamma   90.00
#
_symmetry.space_group_name_H-M   'P 1'
#
loop_
_entity.id
_entity.type
_entity.pdbx_description
1 polymer ?
#
loop_
_entity_poly.entity_id
_entity_poly.type
_entity_poly.pdbx_seq_one_letter_code
_entity_poly.pdbx_strand_id
1 'polypeptide(L)'
;MAAVPPPQAGGFVLWLHGSGGSGDESRAEVAPYFAAPELASSVRLSFPTAPTAPIACYGALAIASVLLYPKTLGGCVVFSGSVPLRKSFADKTPVLWFHGMADGLVLFEAGHAGCAFLEELGMTCEFKAYPTLGHSVVDEELQYFQQWILNHLGIRGATETAMPSSSSQQKDLQ
;
A
#
# COMPACT_ATOMS: atom_id res chain seq x y z
N MET A 1 10.18 -7.60 39.98
CA MET A 1 9.16 -7.35 38.95
C MET A 1 9.89 -6.80 37.74
N ALA A 2 9.91 -7.53 36.62
CA ALA A 2 10.46 -7.00 35.38
C ALA A 2 9.57 -5.83 34.93
N ALA A 3 10.19 -4.70 34.58
CA ALA A 3 9.47 -3.55 34.06
C ALA A 3 8.68 -3.96 32.82
N VAL A 4 7.38 -3.67 32.82
CA VAL A 4 6.56 -3.80 31.60
C VAL A 4 7.17 -2.86 30.57
N PRO A 5 7.58 -3.36 29.39
CA PRO A 5 8.14 -2.49 28.36
C PRO A 5 7.14 -1.39 28.00
N PRO A 6 7.59 -0.17 27.67
CA PRO A 6 6.70 0.89 27.25
C PRO A 6 5.81 0.40 26.10
N PRO A 7 4.53 0.83 26.03
CA PRO A 7 3.67 0.47 24.91
C PRO A 7 4.40 0.81 23.62
N GLN A 8 4.59 -0.18 22.76
CA GLN A 8 5.25 0.02 21.47
C GLN A 8 4.49 1.12 20.73
N ALA A 9 5.22 2.08 20.15
CA ALA A 9 4.63 3.18 19.41
C ALA A 9 3.84 2.60 18.23
N GLY A 10 2.51 2.55 18.36
CA GLY A 10 1.66 1.97 17.33
C GLY A 10 1.62 2.83 16.08
N GLY A 11 1.78 2.20 14.92
CA GLY A 11 1.61 2.81 13.60
C GLY A 11 0.13 2.99 13.24
N PHE A 12 -0.12 3.79 12.22
CA PHE A 12 -1.44 3.99 11.64
C PHE A 12 -1.34 3.87 10.13
N VAL A 13 -2.18 3.02 9.54
CA VAL A 13 -2.31 2.87 8.08
C VAL A 13 -3.66 3.44 7.67
N LEU A 14 -3.59 4.47 6.84
CA LEU A 14 -4.74 5.03 6.13
C LEU A 14 -4.77 4.42 4.72
N TRP A 15 -5.78 3.62 4.44
CA TRP A 15 -5.96 3.01 3.12
C TRP A 15 -6.93 3.84 2.29
N LEU A 16 -6.43 4.44 1.21
CA LEU A 16 -7.24 5.22 0.27
C LEU A 16 -7.56 4.37 -0.97
N HIS A 17 -8.83 4.14 -1.23
CA HIS A 17 -9.31 3.31 -2.34
C HIS A 17 -10.08 4.11 -3.39
N GLY A 18 -10.28 3.52 -4.56
CA GLY A 18 -10.98 4.08 -5.72
C GLY A 18 -12.44 4.47 -5.48
N SER A 19 -12.97 5.29 -6.39
CA SER A 19 -14.35 5.79 -6.33
C SER A 19 -15.39 4.69 -6.40
N GLY A 20 -16.49 4.87 -5.65
CA GLY A 20 -17.67 4.00 -5.69
C GLY A 20 -17.61 2.80 -4.75
N GLY A 21 -16.47 2.49 -4.14
CA GLY A 21 -16.35 1.49 -3.08
C GLY A 21 -16.66 2.06 -1.69
N SER A 22 -16.97 1.17 -0.75
CA SER A 22 -17.10 1.52 0.67
C SER A 22 -15.83 1.21 1.47
N GLY A 23 -15.65 1.89 2.60
CA GLY A 23 -14.58 1.57 3.54
C GLY A 23 -14.68 0.15 4.09
N ASP A 24 -15.90 -0.39 4.24
CA ASP A 24 -16.13 -1.74 4.74
C ASP A 24 -15.73 -2.81 3.72
N GLU A 25 -15.98 -2.59 2.43
CA GLU A 25 -15.50 -3.46 1.35
C GLU A 25 -13.97 -3.50 1.30
N SER A 26 -13.33 -2.33 1.33
CA SER A 26 -11.87 -2.24 1.35
C SER A 26 -11.27 -2.87 2.62
N ARG A 27 -11.95 -2.73 3.76
CA ARG A 27 -11.57 -3.39 5.01
C ARG A 27 -11.65 -4.90 4.86
N ALA A 28 -12.71 -5.44 4.27
CA ALA A 28 -12.88 -6.88 4.10
C ALA A 28 -11.77 -7.50 3.23
N GLU A 29 -11.30 -6.77 2.22
CA GLU A 29 -10.21 -7.18 1.33
C GLU A 29 -8.82 -7.07 1.98
N VAL A 30 -8.53 -5.94 2.65
CA VAL A 30 -7.17 -5.60 3.08
C VAL A 30 -6.88 -5.98 4.53
N ALA A 31 -7.86 -5.87 5.44
CA ALA A 31 -7.62 -6.14 6.86
C ALA A 31 -7.13 -7.56 7.19
N PRO A 32 -7.48 -8.64 6.44
CA PRO A 32 -6.92 -9.96 6.65
C PRO A 32 -5.38 -10.01 6.63
N TYR A 33 -4.73 -9.17 5.80
CA TYR A 33 -3.28 -9.06 5.72
C TYR A 33 -2.64 -8.45 6.98
N PHE A 34 -3.43 -7.86 7.86
CA PHE A 34 -2.99 -7.27 9.13
C PHE A 34 -3.47 -8.06 10.35
N ALA A 35 -4.07 -9.23 10.14
CA ALA A 35 -4.63 -10.05 11.21
C ALA A 35 -3.56 -10.76 12.06
N ALA A 36 -2.32 -10.84 11.59
CA ALA A 36 -1.21 -11.39 12.37
C ALA A 36 -1.10 -10.65 13.72
N PRO A 37 -1.04 -11.35 14.87
CA PRO A 37 -1.11 -10.72 16.20
C PRO A 37 -0.11 -9.58 16.41
N GLU A 38 1.06 -9.71 15.81
CA GLU A 38 2.16 -8.76 15.87
C GLU A 38 1.81 -7.43 15.16
N LEU A 39 1.16 -7.51 13.99
CA LEU A 39 0.67 -6.35 13.24
C LEU A 39 -0.59 -5.77 13.88
N ALA A 40 -1.55 -6.62 14.27
CA ALA A 40 -2.83 -6.19 14.84
C ALA A 40 -2.65 -5.40 16.15
N SER A 41 -1.63 -5.74 16.94
CA SER A 41 -1.29 -5.01 18.17
C SER A 41 -0.49 -3.73 17.92
N SER A 42 0.18 -3.63 16.76
CA SER A 42 1.11 -2.54 16.44
C SER A 42 0.54 -1.51 15.46
N VAL A 43 -0.48 -1.84 14.67
CA VAL A 43 -1.00 -1.01 13.59
C VAL A 43 -2.50 -0.81 13.71
N ARG A 44 -2.94 0.44 13.70
CA ARG A 44 -4.35 0.80 13.54
C ARG A 44 -4.67 1.04 12.07
N LEU A 45 -5.77 0.44 11.59
CA LEU A 45 -6.23 0.58 10.21
C LEU A 45 -7.44 1.51 10.11
N SER A 46 -7.41 2.41 9.12
CA SER A 46 -8.56 3.23 8.72
C SER A 46 -8.84 3.09 7.23
N PHE A 47 -10.12 2.87 6.92
CA PHE A 47 -10.65 2.69 5.57
C PHE A 47 -11.80 3.69 5.39
N PRO A 48 -11.53 4.95 5.02
CA PRO A 48 -12.58 5.94 4.78
C PRO A 48 -13.39 5.57 3.54
N THR A 49 -14.72 5.66 3.62
CA THR A 49 -15.59 5.52 2.45
C THR A 49 -15.31 6.62 1.43
N ALA A 50 -15.02 6.22 0.20
CA ALA A 50 -14.78 7.14 -0.91
C ALA A 50 -16.02 8.01 -1.18
N PRO A 51 -15.84 9.29 -1.56
CA PRO A 51 -16.92 10.09 -2.09
C PRO A 51 -17.57 9.41 -3.31
N THR A 52 -18.86 9.66 -3.53
CA THR A 52 -19.58 9.19 -4.72
C THR A 52 -19.14 9.91 -6.01
N ALA A 53 -18.43 11.03 -5.89
CA ALA A 53 -17.77 11.68 -7.01
C ALA A 53 -16.58 10.84 -7.50
N PRO A 54 -16.42 10.65 -8.81
CA PRO A 54 -15.31 9.88 -9.36
C PRO A 54 -13.97 10.58 -9.08
N ILE A 55 -13.08 9.89 -8.37
CA ILE A 55 -11.69 10.27 -8.14
C ILE A 55 -10.85 9.14 -8.73
N ALA A 56 -10.22 9.41 -9.88
CA ALA A 56 -9.55 8.39 -10.67
C ALA A 56 -8.12 8.06 -10.20
N CYS A 57 -7.54 8.81 -9.26
CA CYS A 57 -6.09 8.79 -9.03
C CYS A 57 -5.67 8.87 -7.55
N TYR A 58 -6.18 7.99 -6.69
CA TYR A 58 -5.79 7.95 -5.28
C TYR A 58 -4.29 7.69 -5.05
N GLY A 59 -3.63 6.96 -5.96
CA GLY A 59 -2.17 6.84 -5.94
C GLY A 59 -1.47 8.20 -6.11
N ALA A 60 -1.99 9.08 -6.97
CA ALA A 60 -1.48 10.44 -7.09
C ALA A 60 -1.74 11.28 -5.85
N LEU A 61 -2.91 11.11 -5.21
CA LEU A 61 -3.22 11.77 -3.94
C LEU A 61 -2.28 11.32 -2.80
N ALA A 62 -1.96 10.03 -2.73
CA ALA A 62 -1.02 9.50 -1.75
C ALA A 62 0.37 10.13 -1.93
N ILE A 63 0.88 10.17 -3.17
CA ILE A 63 2.14 10.85 -3.48
C ILE A 63 2.10 12.34 -3.19
N ALA A 64 1.03 13.05 -3.59
CA ALA A 64 0.87 14.46 -3.28
C ALA A 64 0.90 14.71 -1.76
N SER A 65 0.25 13.84 -0.99
CA SER A 65 0.21 13.92 0.46
C SER A 65 1.61 13.81 1.04
N VAL A 66 2.42 12.84 0.61
CA VAL A 66 3.81 12.72 1.05
C VAL A 66 4.62 13.94 0.65
N LEU A 67 4.57 14.35 -0.62
CA LEU A 67 5.34 15.48 -1.15
C LEU A 67 5.03 16.79 -0.44
N LEU A 68 3.80 16.97 0.07
CA LEU A 68 3.37 18.21 0.70
C LEU A 68 3.38 18.17 2.23
N TYR A 69 3.49 16.99 2.85
CA TYR A 69 3.47 16.88 4.30
C TYR A 69 4.82 17.32 4.89
N PRO A 70 4.84 18.25 5.86
CA PRO A 70 6.08 18.87 6.34
C PRO A 70 6.93 17.98 7.25
N LYS A 71 6.52 16.73 7.49
CA LYS A 71 7.21 15.78 8.36
C LYS A 71 7.39 14.46 7.65
N THR A 72 8.46 13.74 7.98
CA THR A 72 8.66 12.38 7.51
C THR A 72 7.59 11.46 8.09
N LEU A 73 6.79 10.85 7.21
CA LEU A 73 5.90 9.74 7.52
C LEU A 73 6.69 8.43 7.56
N GLY A 74 6.14 7.43 8.25
CA GLY A 74 6.74 6.09 8.33
C GLY A 74 6.76 5.33 6.99
N GLY A 75 5.98 5.77 6.01
CA GLY A 75 5.96 5.16 4.68
C GLY A 75 4.77 5.62 3.84
N CYS A 76 4.85 5.38 2.54
CA CYS A 76 3.73 5.53 1.62
C CYS A 76 3.71 4.36 0.65
N VAL A 77 2.52 3.79 0.43
CA VAL A 77 2.34 2.69 -0.51
C VAL A 77 1.38 3.11 -1.59
N VAL A 78 1.76 2.87 -2.84
CA VAL A 78 1.04 3.29 -4.03
C VAL A 78 0.77 2.08 -4.91
N PHE A 79 -0.50 1.89 -5.28
CA PHE A 79 -0.92 0.96 -6.32
C PHE A 79 -1.38 1.79 -7.51
N SER A 80 -0.82 1.53 -8.70
CA SER A 80 -1.18 2.21 -9.96
C SER A 80 -1.38 3.73 -9.83
N GLY A 81 -0.28 4.46 -9.58
CA GLY A 81 -0.28 5.90 -9.34
C GLY A 81 0.50 6.73 -10.37
N SER A 82 0.52 8.05 -10.17
CA SER A 82 1.40 8.98 -10.89
C SER A 82 1.79 10.13 -9.97
N VAL A 83 2.79 10.93 -10.36
CA VAL A 83 3.16 12.15 -9.61
C VAL A 83 2.34 13.33 -10.12
N PRO A 84 1.45 13.94 -9.31
CA PRO A 84 0.60 15.03 -9.77
C PRO A 84 1.26 16.42 -9.66
N LEU A 85 2.37 16.53 -8.92
CA LEU A 85 2.98 17.82 -8.55
C LEU A 85 4.50 17.73 -8.59
N ARG A 86 5.17 18.80 -9.05
CA ARG A 86 6.63 18.91 -9.08
C ARG A 86 7.23 19.61 -7.85
N LYS A 87 6.39 20.12 -6.94
CA LYS A 87 6.82 20.79 -5.70
C LYS A 87 6.89 19.77 -4.58
N SER A 88 7.95 19.84 -3.77
CA SER A 88 8.13 18.98 -2.60
C SER A 88 8.56 19.81 -1.40
N PHE A 89 7.96 19.50 -0.25
CA PHE A 89 8.39 19.85 1.10
C PHE A 89 8.84 18.61 1.89
N ALA A 90 8.80 17.44 1.26
CA ALA A 90 9.07 16.16 1.89
C ALA A 90 10.57 15.89 2.00
N ASP A 91 10.95 15.20 3.08
CA ASP A 91 12.29 14.63 3.26
C ASP A 91 12.16 13.22 3.83
N LYS A 92 12.81 12.24 3.19
CA LYS A 92 13.06 10.86 3.67
C LYS A 92 11.87 9.91 3.88
N THR A 93 10.64 10.25 3.49
CA THR A 93 9.55 9.26 3.57
C THR A 93 9.77 8.14 2.55
N PRO A 94 9.85 6.87 2.98
CA PRO A 94 10.05 5.77 2.06
C PRO A 94 8.76 5.46 1.31
N VAL A 95 8.89 5.19 0.02
CA VAL A 95 7.76 4.86 -0.86
C VAL A 95 7.91 3.44 -1.37
N LEU A 96 6.83 2.66 -1.28
CA LEU A 96 6.67 1.38 -1.98
C LEU A 96 5.63 1.57 -3.08
N TRP A 97 5.95 1.16 -4.28
CA TRP A 97 5.13 1.43 -5.46
C TRP A 97 4.92 0.14 -6.25
N PHE A 98 3.67 -0.26 -6.41
CA PHE A 98 3.27 -1.37 -7.27
C PHE A 98 2.60 -0.84 -8.54
N HIS A 99 2.87 -1.49 -9.67
CA HIS A 99 2.32 -1.10 -10.95
C HIS A 99 2.20 -2.27 -11.93
N GLY A 100 1.05 -2.35 -12.58
CA GLY A 100 0.83 -3.24 -13.72
C GLY A 100 1.44 -2.70 -15.02
N MET A 101 2.18 -3.53 -15.75
CA MET A 101 2.73 -3.14 -17.06
C MET A 101 1.65 -3.11 -18.15
N ALA A 102 0.49 -3.73 -17.92
CA ALA A 102 -0.66 -3.71 -18.80
C ALA A 102 -1.75 -2.72 -18.31
N ASP A 103 -1.41 -1.79 -17.42
CA ASP A 103 -2.34 -0.78 -16.91
C ASP A 103 -2.78 0.19 -18.03
N GLY A 104 -4.07 0.14 -18.35
CA GLY A 104 -4.69 0.95 -19.40
C GLY A 104 -5.29 2.27 -18.89
N LEU A 105 -5.28 2.54 -17.58
CA LEU A 105 -5.84 3.75 -16.98
C LEU A 105 -4.75 4.71 -16.50
N VAL A 106 -3.73 4.18 -15.84
CA VAL A 106 -2.52 4.90 -15.45
C VAL A 106 -1.35 4.20 -16.10
N LEU A 107 -0.77 4.84 -17.11
CA LEU A 107 0.32 4.22 -17.88
C LEU A 107 1.49 3.85 -16.97
N PHE A 108 2.07 2.68 -17.21
CA PHE A 108 3.24 2.17 -16.48
C PHE A 108 4.39 3.19 -16.43
N GLU A 109 4.61 3.92 -17.52
CA GLU A 109 5.61 4.98 -17.63
C GLU A 109 5.37 6.12 -16.63
N ALA A 110 4.12 6.41 -16.27
CA ALA A 110 3.80 7.41 -15.26
C ALA A 110 4.24 6.97 -13.85
N GLY A 111 4.10 5.69 -13.55
CA GLY A 111 4.64 5.10 -12.31
C GLY A 111 6.16 5.11 -12.29
N HIS A 112 6.78 4.68 -13.39
CA HIS A 112 8.23 4.62 -13.51
C HIS A 112 8.87 6.01 -13.42
N ALA A 113 8.34 6.99 -14.15
CA ALA A 113 8.76 8.39 -14.04
C ALA A 113 8.51 8.97 -12.64
N GLY A 114 7.47 8.48 -11.96
CA GLY A 114 7.16 8.87 -10.60
C GLY A 114 8.22 8.44 -9.59
N CYS A 115 8.68 7.18 -9.64
CA CYS A 115 9.79 6.74 -8.79
C CYS A 115 11.09 7.48 -9.11
N ALA A 116 11.42 7.67 -10.40
CA ALA A 116 12.61 8.43 -10.78
C ALA A 116 12.60 9.86 -10.20
N PHE A 117 11.44 10.54 -10.24
CA PHE A 117 11.27 11.84 -9.63
C PHE A 117 11.46 11.83 -8.10
N LEU A 118 10.97 10.80 -7.41
CA LEU A 118 11.17 10.66 -5.95
C LEU A 118 12.65 10.43 -5.60
N GLU A 119 13.36 9.64 -6.40
CA GLU A 119 14.79 9.40 -6.24
C GLU A 119 15.62 10.67 -6.50
N GLU A 120 15.26 11.49 -7.49
CA GLU A 120 15.86 12.80 -7.73
C GLU A 120 15.72 13.76 -6.54
N LEU A 121 14.65 13.61 -5.75
CA LEU A 121 14.43 14.35 -4.50
C LEU A 121 15.20 13.76 -3.30
N GLY A 122 15.97 12.68 -3.49
CA GLY A 122 16.69 11.99 -2.43
C GLY A 122 15.81 11.08 -1.56
N MET A 123 14.60 10.77 -2.01
CA MET A 123 13.70 9.82 -1.33
C MET A 123 13.98 8.39 -1.79
N THR A 124 13.62 7.41 -0.96
CA THR A 124 13.68 5.99 -1.35
C THR A 124 12.37 5.57 -2.00
N CYS A 125 12.44 5.01 -3.20
CA CYS A 125 11.29 4.45 -3.92
C CYS A 125 11.57 2.98 -4.27
N GLU A 126 10.84 2.05 -3.67
CA GLU A 126 10.88 0.65 -4.07
C GLU A 126 9.77 0.37 -5.09
N PHE A 127 10.14 0.05 -6.33
CA PHE A 127 9.18 -0.17 -7.42
C PHE A 127 9.01 -1.65 -7.75
N LYS A 128 7.76 -2.13 -7.81
CA LYS A 128 7.36 -3.49 -8.18
C LYS A 128 6.49 -3.45 -9.44
N ALA A 129 6.99 -4.07 -10.50
CA ALA A 129 6.31 -4.15 -11.79
C ALA A 129 5.72 -5.54 -12.02
N TYR A 130 4.47 -5.59 -12.53
CA TYR A 130 3.74 -6.84 -12.79
C TYR A 130 3.41 -6.94 -14.28
N PRO A 131 4.03 -7.86 -15.05
CA PRO A 131 3.97 -7.85 -16.52
C PRO A 131 2.57 -7.90 -17.15
N THR A 132 1.66 -8.68 -16.58
CA THR A 132 0.32 -8.91 -17.14
C THR A 132 -0.79 -8.21 -16.37
N LEU A 133 -0.45 -7.50 -15.29
CA LEU A 133 -1.42 -6.83 -14.44
C LEU A 133 -1.88 -5.53 -15.10
N GLY A 134 -3.19 -5.30 -15.08
CA GLY A 134 -3.83 -4.06 -15.52
C GLY A 134 -3.97 -3.05 -14.37
N HIS A 135 -5.08 -2.31 -14.36
CA HIS A 135 -5.41 -1.37 -13.28
C HIS A 135 -6.23 -2.05 -12.16
N SER A 136 -5.60 -2.97 -11.44
CA SER A 136 -6.22 -3.72 -10.35
C SER A 136 -5.19 -4.06 -9.28
N VAL A 137 -5.66 -4.36 -8.08
CA VAL A 137 -4.80 -4.88 -6.99
C VAL A 137 -4.92 -6.41 -6.97
N VAL A 138 -3.79 -7.10 -6.74
CA VAL A 138 -3.73 -8.56 -6.58
C VAL A 138 -3.14 -8.97 -5.24
N ASP A 139 -3.40 -10.21 -4.83
CA ASP A 139 -2.96 -10.77 -3.55
C ASP A 139 -1.44 -10.71 -3.39
N GLU A 140 -0.67 -10.93 -4.46
CA GLU A 140 0.79 -10.85 -4.42
C GLU A 140 1.31 -9.46 -4.03
N GLU A 141 0.63 -8.39 -4.47
CA GLU A 141 0.97 -7.02 -4.07
C GLU A 141 0.67 -6.80 -2.58
N LEU A 142 -0.47 -7.30 -2.09
CA LEU A 142 -0.88 -7.16 -0.69
C LEU A 142 0.00 -7.97 0.28
N GLN A 143 0.42 -9.18 -0.12
CA GLN A 143 1.39 -9.98 0.65
C GLN A 143 2.75 -9.29 0.74
N TYR A 144 3.22 -8.70 -0.36
CA TYR A 144 4.47 -7.95 -0.35
C TYR A 144 4.36 -6.69 0.53
N PHE A 145 3.23 -5.98 0.43
CA PHE A 145 2.93 -4.82 1.26
C PHE A 145 2.96 -5.16 2.75
N GLN A 146 2.33 -6.27 3.15
CA GLN A 146 2.38 -6.78 4.53
C GLN A 146 3.82 -6.98 4.99
N GLN A 147 4.63 -7.70 4.20
CA GLN A 147 6.03 -7.97 4.54
C GLN A 147 6.86 -6.69 4.64
N TRP A 148 6.57 -5.72 3.77
CA TRP A 148 7.23 -4.42 3.78
C TRP A 148 6.95 -3.66 5.08
N ILE A 149 5.69 -3.63 5.55
CA ILE A 149 5.34 -3.00 6.84
C ILE A 149 6.03 -3.71 8.00
N LEU A 150 6.03 -5.05 8.03
CA LEU A 150 6.69 -5.83 9.09
C LEU A 150 8.17 -5.45 9.20
N ASN A 151 8.86 -5.40 8.06
CA ASN A 151 10.26 -5.00 7.99
C ASN A 151 10.44 -3.54 8.46
N HIS A 152 9.55 -2.64 8.07
CA HIS A 152 9.63 -1.22 8.42
C HIS A 152 9.41 -0.96 9.92
N LEU A 153 8.54 -1.73 10.56
CA LEU A 153 8.26 -1.66 11.99
C LEU A 153 9.29 -2.42 12.83
N GLY A 154 10.24 -3.12 12.20
CA GLY A 154 11.22 -3.96 12.90
C GLY A 154 10.59 -5.16 13.61
N ILE A 155 9.38 -5.54 13.21
CA ILE A 155 8.65 -6.70 13.74
C ILE A 155 9.20 -7.92 13.02
N ARG A 156 10.00 -8.72 13.72
CA ARG A 156 10.50 -10.01 13.24
C ARG A 156 9.67 -11.12 13.88
N GLY A 157 8.79 -11.76 13.10
CA GLY A 157 7.97 -12.87 13.56
C GLY A 157 7.46 -13.76 12.43
N ALA A 158 7.80 -15.04 12.52
CA ALA A 158 7.23 -16.22 11.86
C ALA A 158 7.12 -16.24 10.32
N THR A 159 8.26 -16.53 9.67
CA THR A 159 8.19 -17.42 8.48
C THR A 159 7.50 -18.72 8.89
N GLU A 160 6.55 -19.16 8.08
CA GLU A 160 5.76 -20.40 8.18
C GLU A 160 4.57 -20.37 9.15
N THR A 161 3.37 -20.01 8.65
CA THR A 161 2.17 -20.81 8.93
C THR A 161 1.03 -20.52 7.93
N ALA A 162 0.74 -21.55 7.15
CA ALA A 162 -0.53 -21.89 6.48
C ALA A 162 -1.28 -20.79 5.70
N MET A 163 -0.98 -20.72 4.40
CA MET A 163 -1.92 -20.24 3.38
C MET A 163 -3.15 -21.15 3.34
N PRO A 164 -4.40 -20.62 3.32
CA PRO A 164 -5.53 -21.41 2.85
C PRO A 164 -5.41 -21.57 1.33
N SER A 165 -5.27 -22.82 0.88
CA SER A 165 -5.39 -23.17 -0.54
C SER A 165 -6.78 -22.80 -1.03
N SER A 166 -6.88 -21.84 -1.94
CA SER A 166 -8.09 -21.63 -2.73
C SER A 166 -8.29 -22.84 -3.64
N SER A 167 -9.27 -23.67 -3.32
CA SER A 167 -9.78 -24.69 -4.23
C SER A 167 -10.48 -23.98 -5.38
N SER A 168 -9.81 -23.95 -6.54
CA SER A 168 -10.40 -23.58 -7.82
C SER A 168 -11.65 -24.44 -8.06
N GLN A 169 -12.83 -23.83 -7.99
CA GLN A 169 -14.03 -24.42 -8.57
C GLN A 169 -13.90 -24.37 -10.08
N GLN A 170 -13.46 -25.49 -10.65
CA GLN A 170 -13.66 -25.79 -12.06
C GLN A 170 -15.16 -25.99 -12.28
N LYS A 171 -15.83 -24.99 -12.84
CA LYS A 171 -17.16 -25.18 -13.43
C LYS A 171 -16.96 -25.90 -14.75
N ASP A 172 -17.18 -27.21 -14.73
CA ASP A 172 -17.36 -28.00 -15.93
C ASP A 172 -18.55 -27.45 -16.72
N LEU A 173 -18.27 -27.06 -17.96
CA LEU A 173 -19.28 -26.75 -18.97
C LEU A 173 -19.57 -28.06 -19.72
N GLN A 174 -20.73 -28.66 -19.43
CA GLN A 174 -21.45 -29.52 -20.37
C GLN A 174 -22.74 -28.79 -20.77
#